data_AF-A0A952V9F7-F1
#
_entry.id   AF-A0A952V9F7-F1
#
_cell.length_a   1.000
_cell.length_b   1.000
_cell.length_c   1.000
_cell.angle_alpha   90.00
_cell.angle_beta   90.00
_cell.angle_gamma   90.00
#
_symmetry.space_group_name_H-M   'P 1'
#
loop_
_entity.id
_entity.type
_entity.pdbx_description
1 polymer ?
#
loop_
_entity_poly.entity_id
_entity_poly.type
_entity_poly.pdbx_seq_one_letter_code
_entity_poly.pdbx_strand_id
1 'polypeptide(L)' 'MNATLESIEEAANLLSVRERAALAHNLLKGLDDADEDEKYIESLWAKESEERLDAYLRGEIEASPFEDAVERVKARIRK' A
#
# COMPACT_ATOMS: atom_id res chain seq x y z
N MET A 1 2.14 30.13 -5.88
CA MET A 1 3.39 29.36 -5.89
C MET A 1 3.00 27.90 -5.86
N ASN A 2 3.46 27.10 -6.82
CA ASN A 2 3.25 25.65 -6.77
C ASN A 2 4.33 25.06 -5.86
N ALA A 3 3.93 24.26 -4.88
CA ALA A 3 4.86 23.48 -4.09
C ALA A 3 5.49 22.38 -4.97
N THR A 4 6.75 22.03 -4.71
CA THR A 4 7.41 20.89 -5.35
C THR A 4 7.01 19.61 -4.62
N LEU A 5 7.11 18.45 -5.28
CA LEU A 5 6.87 17.16 -4.61
C LEU A 5 7.77 17.01 -3.39
N GLU A 6 9.06 17.32 -3.56
CA GLU A 6 10.06 17.29 -2.49
C GLU A 6 9.64 18.15 -1.28
N SER A 7 9.18 19.38 -1.49
CA SER A 7 8.76 20.23 -0.37
C SER A 7 7.46 19.78 0.30
N ILE A 8 6.58 19.09 -0.43
CA ILE A 8 5.38 18.44 0.13
C ILE A 8 5.77 17.23 0.98
N GLU A 9 6.72 16.41 0.52
CA GLU A 9 7.21 15.24 1.26
C GLU A 9 7.92 15.65 2.56
N GLU A 10 8.78 16.68 2.49
CA GLU A 10 9.41 17.26 3.67
C GLU A 10 8.37 17.75 4.68
N ALA A 11 7.36 18.50 4.22
CA ALA A 11 6.29 18.99 5.08
C ALA A 11 5.45 17.85 5.68
N ALA A 12 5.14 16.82 4.90
CA ALA A 12 4.40 15.64 5.37
C ALA A 12 5.18 14.87 6.44
N ASN A 13 6.50 14.77 6.31
CA ASN A 13 7.35 14.10 7.29
C ASN A 13 7.40 14.80 8.66
N LEU A 14 7.13 16.11 8.71
CA LEU A 14 7.03 16.88 9.95
C LEU A 14 5.73 16.65 10.72
N LEU A 15 4.70 16.09 10.08
CA LEU A 15 3.41 15.80 10.73
C LEU A 15 3.53 14.66 11.76
N SER A 16 2.61 14.60 12.73
CA SER A 16 2.50 13.42 13.59
C SER A 16 2.08 12.19 12.79
N VAL A 17 2.28 10.98 13.35
CA VAL A 17 1.83 9.72 12.73
C VAL A 17 0.35 9.75 12.39
N ARG A 18 -0.48 10.33 13.26
CA ARG A 18 -1.94 10.43 13.07
C ARG A 18 -2.30 11.38 11.92
N GLU A 19 -1.63 12.51 11.83
CA GLU A 19 -1.85 13.49 10.76
C GLU A 19 -1.34 12.98 9.42
N ARG A 20 -0.18 12.31 9.38
CA ARG A 20 0.31 11.63 8.18
C ARG A 20 -0.67 10.57 7.69
N ALA A 21 -1.22 9.75 8.60
CA ALA A 21 -2.24 8.76 8.23
C ALA A 21 -3.50 9.40 7.65
N ALA A 22 -3.95 10.54 8.21
CA ALA A 22 -5.08 11.29 7.68
C ALA A 22 -4.78 11.89 6.30
N LEU A 23 -3.59 12.46 6.10
CA LEU A 23 -3.13 12.97 4.81
C LEU A 23 -3.07 11.86 3.76
N ALA A 24 -2.46 10.72 4.10
CA ALA A 24 -2.38 9.55 3.23
C ALA A 24 -3.77 9.06 2.82
N HIS A 25 -4.72 8.97 3.76
CA HIS A 25 -6.10 8.58 3.44
C HIS A 25 -6.76 9.51 2.42
N ASN A 26 -6.60 10.83 2.59
CA ASN A 26 -7.19 11.80 1.67
C ASN A 26 -6.53 11.76 0.27
N LEU A 27 -5.21 11.57 0.21
CA LEU A 27 -4.49 11.43 -1.05
C LEU A 27 -4.93 10.17 -1.79
N LEU A 28 -5.01 9.03 -1.09
CA LEU A 28 -5.47 7.75 -1.65
C LEU A 28 -6.89 7.87 -2.21
N LYS A 29 -7.81 8.50 -1.49
CA LYS A 29 -9.18 8.72 -1.97
C LYS A 29 -9.20 9.50 -3.30
N GLY A 30 -8.34 10.50 -3.45
CA GLY A 30 -8.23 11.27 -4.69
C GLY A 30 -7.65 10.47 -5.86
N LEU A 31 -6.89 9.41 -5.58
CA LEU A 31 -6.36 8.50 -6.59
C LEU A 31 -7.39 7.43 -6.98
N ASP A 32 -8.22 6.97 -6.04
CA ASP A 32 -9.32 6.03 -6.33
C ASP A 32 -10.36 6.66 -7.28
N ASP A 33 -10.56 7.97 -7.18
CA ASP A 33 -11.49 8.74 -8.03
C ASP A 33 -10.83 9.25 -9.33
N ALA A 34 -9.52 9.03 -9.53
CA ALA A 34 -8.81 9.46 -10.74
C ALA A 34 -8.97 8.41 -11.85
N ASP A 35 -9.68 8.76 -12.93
CA ASP A 35 -9.87 7.95 -14.16
C ASP A 35 -8.55 7.59 -14.89
N GLU A 36 -7.39 7.99 -14.36
CA GLU A 36 -6.10 7.74 -14.99
C GLU A 36 -5.64 6.29 -14.79
N ASP A 37 -5.94 5.50 -15.82
CA ASP A 37 -5.25 4.28 -16.22
C ASP A 37 -5.36 3.09 -15.24
N GLU A 38 -6.59 2.82 -14.76
CA GLU A 38 -6.97 1.59 -14.04
C GLU A 38 -6.34 0.34 -14.69
N LYS A 39 -6.35 0.26 -16.02
CA LYS A 39 -5.73 -0.85 -16.77
C LYS A 39 -4.23 -0.95 -16.60
N TYR A 40 -3.53 0.17 -16.55
CA TYR A 40 -2.10 0.19 -16.26
C TYR A 40 -1.84 -0.28 -14.83
N ILE A 41 -2.63 0.18 -13.86
CA ILE A 41 -2.54 -0.26 -12.45
C ILE A 41 -2.81 -1.77 -12.33
N GLU A 42 -3.87 -2.28 -12.96
CA GLU A 42 -4.18 -3.70 -13.04
C GLU A 42 -3.02 -4.51 -13.64
N SER A 43 -2.39 -3.99 -14.70
CA SER A 43 -1.25 -4.66 -15.34
C SER A 43 -0.02 -4.76 -14.42
N LEU A 44 0.22 -3.73 -13.60
CA LEU A 44 1.28 -3.74 -12.61
C LEU A 44 0.98 -4.75 -11.48
N TRP A 45 -0.27 -4.82 -11.01
CA TRP A 45 -0.67 -5.79 -10.01
C TRP A 45 -0.61 -7.24 -10.51
N ALA A 46 -1.00 -7.49 -11.75
CA ALA A 46 -0.87 -8.80 -12.38
C ALA A 46 0.60 -9.23 -12.43
N LYS A 47 1.48 -8.35 -12.92
CA LYS A 47 2.92 -8.59 -12.98
C LYS A 47 3.51 -8.88 -11.60
N GLU A 48 3.24 -8.03 -10.61
CA GLU A 48 3.74 -8.23 -9.24
C GLU A 48 3.24 -9.56 -8.65
N SER A 49 1.99 -9.93 -8.91
CA SER A 49 1.41 -11.18 -8.41
C SER A 49 2.09 -12.41 -9.03
N GLU A 50 2.37 -12.37 -10.33
CA GLU A 50 3.12 -13.41 -11.05
C GLU A 50 4.56 -13.51 -10.51
N GLU A 51 5.25 -12.38 -10.38
CA GLU A 51 6.63 -12.34 -9.86
C GLU A 51 6.72 -12.91 -8.43
N ARG A 52 5.75 -12.60 -7.56
CA ARG A 52 5.68 -13.17 -6.20
C ARG A 52 5.39 -14.66 -6.20
N LEU A 53 4.48 -15.12 -7.06
CA LEU A 53 4.20 -16.56 -7.17
C LEU A 53 5.46 -17.31 -7.62
N ASP A 54 6.15 -16.79 -8.61
CA ASP A 54 7.39 -17.38 -9.10
C ASP A 54 8.48 -17.41 -8.02
N ALA A 55 8.66 -16.32 -7.26
CA ALA A 55 9.59 -16.28 -6.14
C ALA A 55 9.23 -17.31 -5.04
N TYR A 56 7.93 -17.48 -4.75
CA TYR A 56 7.46 -18.50 -3.81
C TYR A 56 7.76 -19.92 -4.31
N LEU A 57 7.49 -20.20 -5.59
CA LEU A 57 7.77 -21.49 -6.21
C LEU A 57 9.27 -21.80 -6.25
N ARG A 58 10.13 -20.78 -6.36
CA ARG A 58 11.60 -20.91 -6.24
C ARG A 58 12.09 -21.03 -4.79
N GLY A 59 11.23 -20.84 -3.79
CA GLY A 59 11.58 -20.87 -2.37
C GLY A 59 12.33 -19.62 -1.88
N GLU A 60 12.25 -18.51 -2.62
CA GLU A 60 12.88 -17.24 -2.25
C GLU A 60 12.06 -16.46 -1.21
N ILE A 61 10.75 -16.72 -1.16
CA ILE A 61 9.83 -16.15 -0.16
C ILE A 61 8.99 -17.24 0.50
N GLU A 62 8.61 -17.01 1.75
CA GLU A 62 7.72 -17.90 2.51
C GLU A 62 6.27 -17.42 2.45
N ALA A 63 5.33 -18.37 2.47
CA ALA A 63 3.90 -18.09 2.58
C ALA A 63 3.38 -18.48 3.97
N SER A 64 2.39 -17.74 4.46
CA SER A 64 1.59 -18.14 5.63
C SER A 64 0.23 -18.69 5.17
N PRO A 65 -0.31 -19.70 5.86
CA PRO A 65 -1.72 -20.06 5.72
C PRO A 65 -2.63 -18.85 5.96
N PHE A 66 -3.71 -18.75 5.19
CA PHE A 66 -4.63 -17.62 5.25
C PHE A 66 -5.30 -17.50 6.63
N GLU A 67 -5.71 -18.64 7.19
CA GLU A 67 -6.34 -18.73 8.50
C GLU A 67 -5.44 -18.17 9.59
N ASP A 68 -4.15 -18.52 9.57
CA ASP A 68 -3.16 -18.01 10.53
C ASP A 68 -2.99 -16.49 10.40
N ALA A 69 -2.99 -15.96 9.17
CA ALA A 69 -2.91 -14.52 8.93
C ALA A 69 -4.14 -13.78 9.49
N VAL A 70 -5.33 -14.32 9.28
CA VAL A 70 -6.58 -13.76 9.80
C VAL A 70 -6.61 -13.77 11.34
N GLU A 71 -6.21 -14.87 11.97
CA GLU A 71 -6.18 -14.96 13.43
C GLU A 71 -5.16 -13.97 14.04
N ARG A 72 -4.00 -13.76 13.40
CA ARG A 72 -3.05 -12.72 13.82
C ARG A 72 -3.67 -11.32 13.80
N VAL A 73 -4.46 -10.99 12.78
CA VAL A 73 -5.13 -9.69 12.67
C VAL A 73 -6.21 -9.54 13.75
N LYS A 74 -7.08 -10.56 13.92
CA LYS A 74 -8.11 -10.55 14.96
C LYS A 74 -7.53 -10.38 16.36
N ALA A 75 -6.42 -11.04 16.67
CA ALA A 75 -5.75 -10.93 17.95
C ALA A 75 -5.23 -9.50 18.23
N ARG A 76 -4.79 -8.78 17.18
CA ARG A 76 -4.30 -7.39 17.30
C ARG A 76 -5.42 -6.37 17.48
N ILE A 77 -6.61 -6.63 16.91
CA ILE A 77 -7.77 -5.72 17.00
C ILE A 77 -8.53 -5.88 18.33
N ARG A 78 -8.46 -7.06 18.96
CA ARG A 78 -9.14 -7.33 20.26
C ARG A 78 -8.43 -6.74 21.49
N LYS A 79 -7.30 -6.05 21.31
CA LYS A 79 -6.49 -5.47 22.39
C LYS A 79 -6.75 -3.98 22.53
#